data_AF-A0A419JVR0-F1
#
_entry.id   AF-A0A419JVR0-F1
#
_cell.length_a   1.000
_cell.length_b   1.000
_cell.length_c   1.000
_cell.angle_alpha   90.00
_cell.angle_beta   90.00
_cell.angle_gamma   90.00
#
_symmetry.space_group_name_H-M   'P 1'
#
loop_
_entity.id
_entity.type
_entity.pdbx_description
1 polymer ?
#
loop_
_entity_poly.entity_id
_entity_poly.type
_entity_poly.pdbx_seq_one_letter_code
_entity_poly.pdbx_strand_id
1 'polypeptide(L)'
;MTDNDVEELHQVLKTVSEMVPNLIKGIMNSIFSAEAGKNMGAAAANFYKELKAAGIPEDVAVKMTQDYVKTFTDIGGIIKEAVSKKGKIGINKEMRHGKELGKAIKEEVEKKIPEEPEEE
;
A
#
# COMPACT_ATOMS: atom_id res chain seq x y z
N MET A 1 42.03 -13.95 -3.30
CA MET A 1 40.88 -13.78 -2.40
C MET A 1 41.12 -14.70 -1.23
N THR A 2 41.44 -14.11 -0.10
CA THR A 2 41.60 -14.82 1.17
C THR A 2 40.22 -15.01 1.81
N ASP A 3 40.06 -15.97 2.73
CA ASP A 3 38.78 -16.21 3.41
C ASP A 3 38.23 -14.95 4.12
N ASN A 4 39.12 -14.08 4.60
CA ASN A 4 38.78 -12.78 5.17
C ASN A 4 38.06 -11.83 4.19
N ASP A 5 38.49 -11.82 2.91
CA ASP A 5 37.89 -10.93 1.89
C ASP A 5 36.42 -11.31 1.60
N VAL A 6 36.11 -12.61 1.69
CA VAL A 6 34.76 -13.15 1.44
C VAL A 6 33.85 -12.84 2.63
N GLU A 7 34.37 -12.93 3.85
CA GLU A 7 33.62 -12.67 5.08
C GLU A 7 33.28 -11.18 5.26
N GLU A 8 34.21 -10.29 4.92
CA GLU A 8 33.96 -8.84 4.90
C GLU A 8 32.90 -8.46 3.84
N LEU A 9 33.00 -9.02 2.62
CA LEU A 9 31.99 -8.82 1.59
C LEU A 9 30.62 -9.33 2.01
N HIS A 10 30.55 -10.49 2.69
CA HIS A 10 29.31 -11.03 3.23
C HIS A 10 28.69 -10.09 4.27
N GLN A 11 29.49 -9.49 5.15
CA GLN A 11 29.01 -8.51 6.12
C GLN A 11 28.45 -7.25 5.43
N VAL A 12 29.15 -6.70 4.44
CA VAL A 12 28.67 -5.54 3.67
C VAL A 12 27.35 -5.87 2.95
N LEU A 13 27.27 -7.01 2.27
CA LEU A 13 26.05 -7.43 1.57
C LEU A 13 24.89 -7.67 2.55
N LYS A 14 25.16 -8.23 3.74
CA LYS A 14 24.18 -8.38 4.81
C LYS A 14 23.67 -7.01 5.26
N THR A 15 24.55 -6.07 5.58
CA THR A 15 24.16 -4.70 5.98
C THR A 15 23.33 -4.00 4.91
N VAL A 16 23.72 -4.09 3.64
CA VAL A 16 22.95 -3.51 2.51
C VAL A 16 21.58 -4.19 2.40
N SER A 17 21.54 -5.52 2.54
CA SER A 17 20.29 -6.29 2.50
C SER A 17 19.31 -5.95 3.62
N GLU A 18 19.80 -5.48 4.76
CA GLU A 18 19.00 -5.04 5.90
C GLU A 18 18.57 -3.56 5.77
N MET A 19 19.48 -2.68 5.32
CA MET A 19 19.20 -1.25 5.18
C MET A 19 18.18 -0.95 4.08
N VAL A 20 18.30 -1.58 2.90
CA VAL A 20 17.44 -1.28 1.76
C VAL A 20 15.94 -1.52 2.06
N PRO A 21 15.53 -2.67 2.63
CA PRO A 21 14.14 -2.89 3.04
C PRO A 21 13.67 -1.93 4.13
N ASN A 22 14.53 -1.57 5.09
CA ASN A 22 14.19 -0.66 6.18
C ASN A 22 13.95 0.77 5.69
N LEU A 23 14.76 1.25 4.74
CA LEU A 23 14.55 2.53 4.08
C LEU A 23 13.22 2.57 3.32
N ILE A 24 12.92 1.50 2.56
CA ILE A 24 11.64 1.38 1.84
C ILE A 24 10.46 1.41 2.83
N LYS A 25 10.53 0.64 3.93
CA LYS A 25 9.50 0.66 4.99
C LYS A 25 9.35 2.04 5.61
N GLY A 26 10.44 2.76 5.85
CA GLY A 26 10.42 4.13 6.39
C GLY A 26 9.70 5.11 5.46
N ILE A 27 10.01 5.06 4.15
CA ILE A 27 9.35 5.88 3.13
C ILE A 27 7.85 5.52 3.03
N MET A 28 7.52 4.23 3.03
CA MET A 28 6.13 3.77 3.02
C MET A 28 5.37 4.26 4.26
N ASN A 29 5.95 4.16 5.45
CA ASN A 29 5.31 4.66 6.66
C ASN A 29 5.14 6.18 6.65
N SER A 30 6.07 6.91 6.04
CA SER A 30 5.94 8.36 5.86
C SER A 30 4.76 8.70 4.92
N ILE A 31 4.65 8.02 3.77
CA ILE A 31 3.63 8.27 2.75
C ILE A 31 2.24 7.71 3.13
N PHE A 32 2.19 6.57 3.83
CA PHE A 32 0.96 5.89 4.25
C PHE A 32 0.62 6.12 5.73
N SER A 33 1.22 7.15 6.36
CA SER A 33 0.82 7.60 7.69
C SER A 33 -0.61 8.17 7.64
N ALA A 34 -1.31 8.16 8.79
CA ALA A 34 -2.62 8.81 8.91
C ALA A 34 -2.57 10.30 8.54
N GLU A 35 -1.46 10.98 8.87
CA GLU A 35 -1.21 12.37 8.53
C GLU A 35 -1.02 12.57 7.03
N ALA A 36 -0.19 11.74 6.38
CA ALA A 36 -0.02 11.79 4.93
C ALA A 36 -1.31 11.44 4.18
N GLY A 37 -2.08 10.46 4.66
CA GLY A 37 -3.41 10.14 4.14
C GLY A 37 -4.38 11.33 4.24
N LYS A 38 -4.39 12.03 5.38
CA LYS A 38 -5.19 13.25 5.58
C LYS A 38 -4.78 14.36 4.63
N ASN A 39 -3.48 14.61 4.48
CA ASN A 39 -2.95 15.64 3.58
C ASN A 39 -3.25 15.31 2.11
N MET A 40 -3.09 14.04 1.71
CA MET A 40 -3.40 13.57 0.36
C MET A 40 -4.90 13.69 0.04
N GLY A 41 -5.77 13.32 0.99
CA GLY A 41 -7.22 13.50 0.85
C GLY A 41 -7.62 14.97 0.71
N ALA A 42 -7.01 15.86 1.49
CA ALA A 42 -7.23 17.31 1.37
C ALA A 42 -6.78 17.85 0.00
N ALA A 43 -5.63 17.41 -0.50
CA ALA A 43 -5.14 17.80 -1.82
C ALA A 43 -6.09 17.35 -2.95
N ALA A 44 -6.54 16.08 -2.92
CA ALA A 44 -7.50 15.56 -3.89
C ALA A 44 -8.83 16.31 -3.85
N ALA A 45 -9.33 16.63 -2.66
CA ALA A 45 -10.57 17.40 -2.49
C ALA A 45 -10.45 18.83 -3.03
N ASN A 46 -9.33 19.51 -2.78
CA ASN A 46 -9.09 20.85 -3.29
C ASN A 46 -8.95 20.85 -4.81
N PHE A 47 -8.20 19.89 -5.37
CA PHE A 47 -8.09 19.70 -6.81
C PHE A 47 -9.46 19.52 -7.48
N TYR A 48 -10.31 18.63 -6.95
CA TYR A 48 -11.67 18.45 -7.43
C TYR A 48 -12.51 19.74 -7.40
N LYS A 49 -12.44 20.49 -6.29
CA LYS A 49 -13.17 21.77 -6.14
C LYS A 49 -12.73 22.79 -7.19
N GLU A 50 -11.42 22.88 -7.44
CA GLU A 50 -10.87 23.79 -8.46
C GLU A 50 -11.31 23.41 -9.87
N LEU A 51 -11.30 22.11 -10.20
CA LEU A 51 -11.81 21.63 -11.49
C LEU A 51 -13.28 22.01 -11.70
N LYS A 52 -14.13 21.79 -10.68
CA LYS A 52 -15.54 22.21 -10.75
C LYS A 52 -15.69 23.73 -10.86
N ALA A 53 -14.90 24.49 -10.12
CA ALA A 53 -14.92 25.95 -10.19
C ALA A 53 -14.48 26.48 -11.57
N ALA A 54 -13.58 25.76 -12.25
CA ALA A 54 -13.16 26.04 -13.62
C ALA A 54 -14.21 25.65 -14.69
N GLY A 55 -15.36 25.10 -14.28
CA GLY A 55 -16.43 24.70 -15.19
C GLY A 55 -16.24 23.32 -15.83
N ILE A 56 -15.34 22.50 -15.30
CA ILE A 56 -15.16 21.13 -15.78
C ILE A 56 -16.37 20.29 -15.36
N PRO A 57 -16.97 19.51 -16.27
CA PRO A 57 -18.07 18.59 -15.96
C PRO A 57 -17.74 17.66 -14.79
N GLU A 58 -18.75 17.36 -13.97
CA GLU A 58 -18.57 16.61 -12.71
C GLU A 58 -17.95 15.24 -12.91
N ASP A 59 -18.39 14.49 -13.92
CA ASP A 59 -17.87 13.18 -14.30
C ASP A 59 -16.37 13.26 -14.70
N VAL A 60 -16.01 14.28 -15.48
CA VAL A 60 -14.62 14.53 -15.89
C VAL A 60 -13.77 14.94 -14.70
N ALA A 61 -14.27 15.82 -13.83
CA ALA A 61 -13.56 16.28 -12.64
C ALA A 61 -13.31 15.14 -11.63
N VAL A 62 -14.31 14.24 -11.45
CA VAL A 62 -14.16 13.03 -10.64
C VAL A 62 -13.08 12.14 -11.23
N LYS A 63 -13.12 11.87 -12.54
CA LYS A 63 -12.12 11.03 -13.21
C LYS A 63 -10.71 11.61 -13.10
N MET A 64 -10.52 12.90 -13.37
CA MET A 64 -9.21 13.55 -13.26
C MET A 64 -8.66 13.50 -11.83
N THR A 65 -9.52 13.66 -10.83
CA THR A 65 -9.14 13.52 -9.41
C THR A 65 -8.77 12.07 -9.07
N GLN A 66 -9.52 11.09 -9.58
CA GLN A 66 -9.20 9.67 -9.42
C GLN A 66 -7.83 9.33 -10.04
N ASP A 67 -7.56 9.81 -11.25
CA ASP A 67 -6.28 9.61 -11.94
C ASP A 67 -5.12 10.27 -11.18
N TYR A 68 -5.34 11.47 -10.64
CA TYR A 68 -4.38 12.17 -9.76
C TYR A 68 -4.04 11.32 -8.52
N VAL A 69 -5.04 10.81 -7.81
CA VAL A 69 -4.83 9.96 -6.62
C VAL A 69 -4.19 8.61 -6.99
N LYS A 70 -4.58 8.02 -8.12
CA LYS A 70 -4.07 6.73 -8.60
C LYS A 70 -2.56 6.76 -8.86
N THR A 71 -2.03 7.89 -9.31
CA THR A 71 -0.60 8.07 -9.52
C THR A 71 0.20 7.80 -8.24
N PHE A 72 -0.33 8.16 -7.07
CA PHE A 72 0.31 7.89 -5.78
C PHE A 72 0.17 6.43 -5.31
N THR A 73 -0.96 5.78 -5.59
CA THR A 73 -1.20 4.38 -5.18
C THR A 73 -0.45 3.38 -6.06
N ASP A 74 -0.30 3.66 -7.35
CA ASP A 74 0.46 2.83 -8.29
C ASP A 74 1.93 2.72 -7.87
N ILE A 75 2.53 3.81 -7.39
CA ILE A 75 3.90 3.82 -6.83
C ILE A 75 3.99 2.88 -5.61
N GLY A 76 2.99 2.90 -4.73
CA GLY A 76 2.90 1.98 -3.60
C GLY A 76 2.81 0.51 -4.04
N GLY A 77 2.10 0.24 -5.14
CA GLY A 77 2.03 -1.08 -5.76
C GLY A 77 3.38 -1.59 -6.26
N ILE A 78 4.13 -0.76 -6.97
CA ILE A 78 5.47 -1.08 -7.50
C ILE A 78 6.44 -1.37 -6.34
N ILE A 79 6.42 -0.53 -5.30
CA ILE A 79 7.28 -0.72 -4.11
C ILE A 79 6.91 -2.03 -3.41
N LYS A 80 5.61 -2.28 -3.19
CA LYS A 80 5.13 -3.52 -2.59
C LYS A 80 5.56 -4.73 -3.42
N GLU A 81 5.47 -4.66 -4.74
CA GLU A 81 5.89 -5.73 -5.64
C GLU A 81 7.41 -5.95 -5.63
N ALA A 82 8.21 -4.90 -5.62
CA ALA A 82 9.67 -4.97 -5.53
C ALA A 82 10.15 -5.59 -4.21
N VAL A 83 9.49 -5.25 -3.10
CA VAL A 83 9.76 -5.84 -1.77
C VAL A 83 9.22 -7.27 -1.69
N SER A 84 8.09 -7.57 -2.33
CA SER A 84 7.45 -8.90 -2.30
C SER A 84 8.14 -9.92 -3.22
N LYS A 85 8.64 -9.50 -4.39
CA LYS A 85 9.35 -10.38 -5.34
C LYS A 85 10.73 -10.81 -4.84
N LYS A 86 11.35 -10.05 -3.92
CA LYS A 86 12.59 -10.46 -3.24
C LYS A 86 12.36 -11.47 -2.09
N GLY A 87 11.10 -11.77 -1.75
CA GLY A 87 10.71 -12.73 -0.70
C GLY A 87 10.72 -14.21 -1.10
N LYS A 88 11.19 -14.58 -2.30
CA LYS A 88 11.44 -16.00 -2.65
C LYS A 88 12.80 -16.53 -2.17
N ILE A 89 13.60 -15.71 -1.48
CA ILE A 89 14.79 -16.15 -0.74
C ILE A 89 14.52 -15.90 0.75
N GLY A 90 14.00 -16.92 1.43
CA GLY A 90 14.01 -17.05 2.89
C GLY A 90 13.20 -16.04 3.72
N ILE A 91 11.87 -16.17 3.76
CA ILE A 91 11.09 -15.77 4.94
C ILE A 91 10.53 -17.04 5.57
N ASN A 92 11.00 -17.30 6.79
CA ASN A 92 10.58 -18.41 7.63
C ASN A 92 9.05 -18.46 7.78
N LYS A 93 8.60 -19.70 7.90
CA LYS A 93 7.24 -20.22 7.97
C LYS A 93 6.47 -19.69 9.18
N GLU A 94 5.98 -18.43 9.18
CA GLU A 94 5.14 -17.98 10.30
C GLU A 94 4.16 -16.83 10.02
N MET A 95 3.64 -16.70 8.80
CA MET A 95 2.46 -15.85 8.55
C MET A 95 1.42 -16.54 7.67
N ARG A 96 0.88 -17.65 8.19
CA ARG A 96 -0.31 -18.33 7.62
C ARG A 96 -1.65 -17.78 8.18
N HIS A 97 -1.64 -16.71 8.98
CA HIS A 97 -2.87 -16.17 9.59
C HIS A 97 -3.69 -15.21 8.70
N GLY A 98 -3.17 -14.79 7.53
CA GLY A 98 -3.90 -13.90 6.63
C GLY A 98 -5.17 -14.50 6.02
N LYS A 99 -5.29 -15.84 5.97
CA LYS A 99 -6.50 -16.52 5.49
C LYS A 99 -7.63 -16.54 6.53
N GLU A 100 -7.31 -16.45 7.82
CA GLU A 100 -8.31 -16.47 8.89
C GLU A 100 -8.97 -15.10 9.09
N LEU A 101 -8.19 -14.02 8.98
CA LEU A 101 -8.71 -12.65 9.03
C LEU A 101 -9.77 -12.38 7.94
N GLY A 102 -9.52 -12.83 6.70
CA GLY A 102 -10.48 -12.68 5.61
C GLY A 102 -11.78 -13.45 5.82
N LYS A 103 -11.72 -14.64 6.45
CA LYS A 103 -12.90 -15.42 6.82
C LYS A 103 -13.68 -14.75 7.94
N ALA A 104 -13.01 -14.30 9.00
CA ALA A 104 -13.66 -13.64 10.13
C ALA A 104 -14.36 -12.33 9.71
N ILE A 105 -13.73 -11.53 8.85
CA ILE A 105 -14.34 -10.30 8.32
C ILE A 105 -15.57 -10.63 7.47
N LYS A 106 -15.51 -11.65 6.62
CA LYS A 106 -16.65 -12.06 5.79
C LYS A 106 -17.83 -12.55 6.64
N GLU A 107 -17.54 -13.36 7.66
CA GLU A 107 -18.56 -13.93 8.55
C GLU A 107 -19.24 -12.85 9.43
N GLU A 108 -18.49 -11.82 9.84
CA GLU A 108 -19.01 -10.69 10.63
C GLU A 108 -19.87 -9.74 9.77
N VAL A 109 -19.55 -9.59 8.48
CA VAL A 109 -20.33 -8.79 7.52
C VAL A 109 -21.62 -9.51 7.14
N GLU A 110 -21.59 -10.82 6.90
CA GLU A 110 -22.79 -11.64 6.62
C GLU A 110 -23.75 -11.69 7.82
N LYS A 111 -23.25 -11.64 9.07
CA LYS A 111 -24.12 -11.62 10.27
C LYS A 111 -24.74 -10.26 10.60
N LYS A 112 -24.21 -9.15 10.05
CA LYS A 112 -24.65 -7.78 10.38
C LYS A 112 -25.46 -7.08 9.31
N ILE A 113 -25.62 -7.68 8.13
CA ILE A 113 -26.58 -7.22 7.13
C ILE A 113 -27.84 -8.09 7.31
N PRO A 114 -28.89 -7.60 8.01
CA PRO A 114 -30.17 -8.29 7.97
C PRO A 114 -30.66 -8.24 6.53
N GLU A 115 -30.90 -9.41 5.93
CA GLU A 115 -31.65 -9.50 4.67
C GLU A 115 -33.01 -8.85 4.91
N GLU A 116 -33.26 -7.72 4.24
CA GLU A 116 -34.61 -7.16 4.14
C GLU A 116 -35.48 -8.23 3.45
N PRO A 117 -36.61 -8.66 4.04
CA PRO A 117 -37.49 -9.59 3.38
C PRO A 117 -38.13 -8.90 2.16
N GLU A 118 -37.92 -9.45 0.97
CA GLU A 118 -38.71 -9.12 -0.21
C GLU A 118 -40.19 -9.49 0.08
N GLU A 119 -41.04 -8.46 0.15
CA GLU A 119 -42.49 -8.58 0.23
C GLU A 119 -43.04 -9.00 -1.15
N GLU A 120 -43.73 -10.14 -1.22
CA GLU A 120 -44.68 -10.53 -2.28
C GLU A 120 -46.13 -10.24 -1.84
#